data_AF-A0A524KNJ5-F1
#
_entry.id   AF-A0A524KNJ5-F1
#
_cell.length_a   1.000
_cell.length_b   1.000
_cell.length_c   1.000
_cell.angle_alpha   90.00
_cell.angle_beta   90.00
_cell.angle_gamma   90.00
#
_symmetry.space_group_name_H-M   'P 1'
#
loop_
_entity.id
_entity.type
_entity.pdbx_description
1 polymer ?
#
loop_
_entity_poly.entity_id
_entity_poly.type
_entity_poly.pdbx_seq_one_letter_code
_entity_poly.pdbx_strand_id
1 'polypeptide(L)'
;MSSGSSDIRQQIPLLHPDTSVQDLDALKTWYEAVADALRTEVPFDLFALWIYSPTGEPILVEPEALAQDNLEVPHARPTAPLDALVAIEDRVRRAGYGSVLVHGIRHGKRDVGLIMLAGFDPHRFDAELDQAVGSTIEVIAPMLARVTRHNGVVELSAIDEGPPPELAGPPSSGPRVSRPGDFDLLDALANAIGGAGTPRDLLLAVSFGIQALLPHDCYELLIPDSEGSKFYRLGVHG
;
A
#
# COMPACT_ATOMS: atom_id res chain seq x y z
N MET A 1 31.72 -15.94 5.17
CA MET A 1 31.55 -15.25 3.87
C MET A 1 30.07 -15.27 3.58
N SER A 2 29.34 -14.23 3.98
CA SER A 2 27.89 -14.10 3.77
C SER A 2 27.70 -13.09 2.66
N SER A 3 27.70 -13.57 1.42
CA SER A 3 27.47 -12.75 0.23
C SER A 3 25.99 -12.85 -0.15
N GLY A 4 25.28 -11.73 -0.13
CA GLY A 4 24.28 -11.42 -1.15
C GLY A 4 22.84 -11.92 -0.96
N SER A 5 22.24 -11.81 0.23
CA SER A 5 20.78 -11.60 0.26
C SER A 5 20.57 -10.13 -0.07
N SER A 6 20.30 -9.86 -1.34
CA SER A 6 19.70 -8.59 -1.74
C SER A 6 18.40 -8.46 -0.97
N ASP A 7 18.32 -7.49 -0.07
CA ASP A 7 17.12 -7.28 0.73
C ASP A 7 15.93 -7.08 -0.22
N ILE A 8 15.02 -8.04 -0.32
CA ILE A 8 13.84 -8.04 -1.23
C ILE A 8 13.09 -6.71 -1.15
N ARG A 9 13.15 -6.06 0.02
CA ARG A 9 12.62 -4.73 0.30
C ARG A 9 13.15 -3.63 -0.62
N GLN A 10 14.40 -3.76 -1.10
CA GLN A 10 15.06 -2.80 -1.99
C GLN A 10 14.74 -3.06 -3.48
N GLN A 11 14.25 -4.26 -3.81
CA GLN A 11 13.92 -4.65 -5.18
C GLN A 11 12.46 -4.34 -5.55
N ILE A 12 11.58 -4.24 -4.55
CA ILE A 12 10.17 -3.93 -4.76
C ILE A 12 10.04 -2.49 -5.27
N PRO A 13 9.49 -2.27 -6.48
CA PRO A 13 9.29 -0.94 -7.01
C PRO A 13 8.21 -0.19 -6.24
N LEU A 14 8.41 1.13 -6.11
CA LEU A 14 7.42 2.01 -5.49
C LEU A 14 6.30 2.32 -6.48
N LEU A 15 5.04 2.21 -6.01
CA LEU A 15 3.89 2.73 -6.74
C LEU A 15 3.92 4.26 -6.77
N HIS A 16 3.45 4.85 -7.88
CA HIS A 16 3.29 6.29 -7.97
C HIS A 16 2.27 6.79 -6.91
N PRO A 17 2.49 7.95 -6.26
CA PRO A 17 1.58 8.49 -5.25
C PRO A 17 0.12 8.61 -5.71
N ASP A 18 -0.07 8.98 -6.97
CA ASP A 18 -1.38 9.21 -7.58
C ASP A 18 -2.05 7.92 -8.10
N THR A 19 -1.39 6.76 -7.97
CA THR A 19 -2.01 5.50 -8.38
C THR A 19 -3.20 5.20 -7.47
N SER A 20 -4.37 5.12 -8.09
CA SER A 20 -5.63 4.74 -7.46
C SER A 20 -6.00 3.29 -7.78
N VAL A 21 -7.01 2.76 -7.08
CA VAL A 21 -7.59 1.44 -7.40
C VAL A 21 -8.14 1.37 -8.83
N GLN A 22 -8.48 2.51 -9.44
CA GLN A 22 -9.03 2.56 -10.80
C GLN A 22 -7.94 2.47 -11.87
N ASP A 23 -6.68 2.74 -11.53
CA ASP A 23 -5.55 2.73 -12.45
C ASP A 23 -5.00 1.30 -12.62
N LEU A 24 -5.84 0.40 -13.12
CA LEU A 24 -5.52 -1.03 -13.18
C LEU A 24 -4.27 -1.30 -14.03
N ASP A 25 -4.04 -0.58 -15.12
CA ASP A 25 -2.85 -0.74 -15.96
C ASP A 25 -1.54 -0.41 -15.21
N ALA A 26 -1.57 0.63 -14.36
CA ALA A 26 -0.43 0.97 -13.51
C ALA A 26 -0.20 -0.10 -12.43
N LEU A 27 -1.28 -0.63 -11.85
CA LEU A 27 -1.22 -1.71 -10.86
C LEU A 27 -0.72 -3.03 -11.47
N LYS A 28 -1.10 -3.34 -12.71
CA LYS A 28 -0.60 -4.50 -13.47
C LYS A 28 0.89 -4.38 -13.78
N THR A 29 1.32 -3.23 -14.26
CA THR A 29 2.75 -2.95 -14.52
C THR A 29 3.56 -3.09 -13.23
N TRP A 30 3.05 -2.55 -12.12
CA TRP A 30 3.69 -2.71 -10.82
C TRP A 30 3.69 -4.16 -10.33
N TYR A 31 2.57 -4.87 -10.52
CA TYR A 31 2.46 -6.29 -10.21
C TYR A 31 3.52 -7.11 -10.95
N GLU A 32 3.74 -6.88 -12.25
CA GLU A 32 4.77 -7.58 -13.03
C GLU A 32 6.16 -7.35 -12.44
N ALA A 33 6.48 -6.11 -12.09
CA ALA A 33 7.76 -5.78 -11.50
C ALA A 33 7.93 -6.36 -10.07
N VAL A 34 6.86 -6.43 -9.29
CA VAL A 34 6.85 -7.15 -8.00
C VAL A 34 7.00 -8.66 -8.21
N ALA A 35 6.36 -9.22 -9.23
CA ALA A 35 6.48 -10.63 -9.58
C ALA A 35 7.92 -10.98 -9.96
N ASP A 36 8.58 -10.14 -10.75
CA ASP A 36 9.98 -10.31 -11.13
C ASP A 36 10.93 -10.20 -9.93
N ALA A 37 10.69 -9.23 -9.03
CA ALA A 37 11.43 -9.12 -7.78
C ALA A 37 11.18 -10.30 -6.81
N LEU A 38 9.97 -10.85 -6.78
CA LEU A 38 9.68 -12.03 -5.96
C LEU A 38 10.29 -13.29 -6.55
N ARG A 39 10.33 -13.46 -7.87
CA ARG A 39 10.88 -14.67 -8.54
C ARG A 39 12.35 -14.92 -8.25
N THR A 40 13.12 -13.89 -7.90
CA THR A 40 14.54 -14.03 -7.55
C THR A 40 14.74 -14.76 -6.21
N GLU A 41 13.78 -14.62 -5.29
CA GLU A 41 13.85 -15.12 -3.92
C GLU A 41 12.88 -16.30 -3.69
N VAL A 42 11.70 -16.24 -4.30
CA VAL A 42 10.60 -17.19 -4.14
C VAL A 42 10.18 -17.72 -5.51
N PRO A 43 10.57 -18.95 -5.90
CA PRO A 43 10.06 -19.54 -7.14
C PRO A 43 8.56 -19.85 -6.98
N PHE A 44 7.75 -19.47 -7.95
CA PHE A 44 6.32 -19.79 -8.02
C PHE A 44 5.91 -20.05 -9.47
N ASP A 45 4.89 -20.90 -9.67
CA ASP A 45 4.33 -21.16 -10.99
C ASP A 45 3.10 -20.28 -11.26
N LEU A 46 2.43 -19.85 -10.19
CA LEU A 46 1.34 -18.88 -10.20
C LEU A 46 1.55 -17.90 -9.05
N PHE A 47 1.54 -16.62 -9.36
CA PHE A 47 1.37 -15.53 -8.40
C PHE A 47 0.08 -14.84 -8.78
N ALA A 48 -0.75 -14.50 -7.79
CA ALA A 48 -1.94 -13.72 -7.97
C ALA A 48 -2.06 -12.66 -6.88
N LEU A 49 -2.59 -11.51 -7.25
CA LEU A 49 -2.78 -10.38 -6.35
C LEU A 49 -4.18 -9.81 -6.50
N TRP A 50 -4.86 -9.66 -5.36
CA TRP A 50 -6.08 -8.88 -5.24
C TRP A 50 -5.84 -7.67 -4.36
N ILE A 51 -6.51 -6.56 -4.68
CA ILE A 51 -6.60 -5.38 -3.83
C ILE A 51 -8.01 -5.29 -3.29
N TYR A 52 -8.16 -5.00 -1.99
CA TYR A 52 -9.48 -4.79 -1.41
C TYR A 52 -9.91 -3.34 -1.58
N SER A 53 -11.08 -3.11 -2.18
CA SER A 53 -11.70 -1.79 -2.23
C SER A 53 -12.01 -1.26 -0.82
N PRO A 54 -12.36 0.03 -0.65
CA PRO A 54 -12.78 0.56 0.65
C PRO A 54 -13.96 -0.19 1.29
N THR A 55 -14.80 -0.86 0.50
CA THR A 55 -15.93 -1.68 0.97
C THR A 55 -15.54 -3.13 1.29
N GLY A 56 -14.28 -3.50 1.05
CA GLY A 56 -13.75 -4.84 1.27
C GLY A 56 -13.95 -5.79 0.10
N GLU A 57 -14.37 -5.29 -1.06
CA GLU A 57 -14.55 -6.10 -2.27
C GLU A 57 -13.19 -6.42 -2.92
N PRO A 58 -12.88 -7.69 -3.23
CA PRO A 58 -11.64 -8.06 -3.88
C PRO A 58 -11.66 -7.67 -5.36
N ILE A 59 -10.65 -6.90 -5.78
CA ILE A 59 -10.41 -6.53 -7.17
C ILE A 59 -9.14 -7.27 -7.60
N LEU A 60 -9.28 -8.17 -8.58
CA LEU A 60 -8.14 -8.90 -9.15
C LEU A 60 -7.25 -7.92 -9.93
N VAL A 61 -5.96 -7.89 -9.60
CA VAL A 61 -4.95 -7.17 -10.38
C VAL A 61 -4.48 -8.07 -11.51
N GLU A 62 -3.92 -9.23 -11.17
CA GLU A 62 -3.44 -10.27 -12.09
C GLU A 62 -3.35 -11.62 -11.35
N PRO A 63 -3.29 -12.75 -12.07
CA PRO A 63 -3.43 -12.89 -13.52
C PRO A 63 -4.89 -12.92 -13.95
N GLU A 64 -5.23 -12.22 -15.03
CA GLU A 64 -6.61 -12.18 -15.56
C GLU A 64 -7.22 -13.56 -15.84
N ALA A 65 -6.39 -14.56 -16.13
CA ALA A 65 -6.84 -15.94 -16.32
C ALA A 65 -7.65 -16.48 -15.12
N LEU A 66 -7.31 -16.08 -13.89
CA LEU A 66 -8.06 -16.48 -12.69
C LEU A 66 -9.46 -15.88 -12.60
N ALA A 67 -9.72 -14.76 -13.30
CA ALA A 67 -11.08 -14.22 -13.38
C ALA A 67 -12.02 -15.19 -14.11
N GLN A 68 -11.50 -15.97 -15.07
CA GLN A 68 -12.28 -16.95 -15.83
C GLN A 68 -12.59 -18.20 -15.01
N ASP A 69 -11.74 -18.54 -14.04
CA ASP A 69 -11.87 -19.72 -13.18
C ASP A 69 -12.88 -19.54 -12.03
N ASN A 70 -13.51 -18.37 -11.92
CA ASN A 70 -14.49 -18.00 -10.89
C ASN A 70 -14.02 -18.37 -9.48
N LEU A 71 -12.77 -18.05 -9.16
CA LEU A 71 -12.22 -18.25 -7.82
C LEU A 71 -12.94 -17.30 -6.85
N GLU A 72 -13.67 -17.87 -5.90
CA GLU A 72 -14.44 -17.09 -4.91
C GLU A 72 -13.49 -16.53 -3.86
N VAL A 73 -13.05 -15.28 -4.06
CA VAL A 73 -12.23 -14.56 -3.08
C VAL A 73 -13.12 -13.90 -2.03
N PRO A 74 -12.86 -14.10 -0.72
CA PRO A 74 -13.69 -13.54 0.32
C PRO A 74 -13.53 -12.02 0.40
N HIS A 75 -14.62 -11.34 0.78
CA HIS A 75 -14.57 -9.92 1.12
C HIS A 75 -13.79 -9.70 2.43
N ALA A 76 -12.98 -8.65 2.49
CA ALA A 76 -12.33 -8.22 3.72
C ALA A 76 -13.26 -7.35 4.56
N ARG A 77 -13.79 -7.88 5.66
CA ARG A 77 -14.65 -7.12 6.59
C ARG A 77 -14.29 -7.39 8.06
N PRO A 78 -13.32 -6.70 8.68
CA PRO A 78 -12.23 -5.89 8.12
C PRO A 78 -11.05 -6.71 7.58
N THR A 79 -11.04 -8.00 7.87
CA THR A 79 -10.02 -8.97 7.44
C THR A 79 -10.70 -10.14 6.74
N ALA A 80 -10.00 -10.81 5.84
CA ALA A 80 -10.48 -12.02 5.22
C ALA A 80 -10.63 -13.15 6.28
N PRO A 81 -11.74 -13.90 6.30
CA PRO A 81 -11.91 -15.04 7.19
C PRO A 81 -10.89 -16.14 6.87
N LEU A 82 -10.23 -16.70 7.89
CA LEU A 82 -9.18 -17.71 7.72
C LEU A 82 -9.70 -18.99 7.05
N ASP A 83 -10.91 -19.42 7.42
CA ASP A 83 -11.60 -20.56 6.82
C ASP A 83 -11.84 -20.37 5.31
N ALA A 84 -12.15 -19.14 4.89
CA ALA A 84 -12.29 -18.81 3.47
C ALA A 84 -10.94 -18.83 2.73
N LEU A 85 -9.85 -18.40 3.38
CA LEU A 85 -8.50 -18.49 2.79
C LEU A 85 -8.06 -19.95 2.61
N VAL A 86 -8.34 -20.82 3.59
CA VAL A 86 -8.08 -22.27 3.49
C VAL A 86 -8.90 -22.89 2.35
N ALA A 87 -10.16 -22.47 2.17
CA ALA A 87 -10.99 -22.95 1.07
C ALA A 87 -10.42 -22.58 -0.32
N ILE A 88 -9.80 -21.40 -0.44
CA ILE A 88 -9.08 -21.00 -1.66
C ILE A 88 -7.88 -21.94 -1.89
N GLU A 89 -7.05 -22.16 -0.87
CA GLU A 89 -5.90 -23.07 -0.99
C GLU A 89 -6.32 -24.45 -1.47
N ASP A 90 -7.35 -25.03 -0.85
CA ASP A 90 -7.85 -26.36 -1.20
C ASP A 90 -8.45 -26.41 -2.61
N ARG A 91 -9.05 -25.31 -3.08
CA ARG A 91 -9.54 -25.21 -4.46
C ARG A 91 -8.40 -25.17 -5.46
N VAL A 92 -7.34 -24.41 -5.18
CA VAL A 92 -6.16 -24.32 -6.06
C VAL A 92 -5.37 -25.63 -6.05
N ARG A 93 -5.25 -26.31 -4.90
CA ARG A 93 -4.68 -27.67 -4.83
C ARG A 93 -5.47 -28.66 -5.69
N ARG A 94 -6.80 -28.62 -5.64
CA ARG A 94 -7.66 -29.44 -6.51
C ARG A 94 -7.52 -29.13 -8.00
N ALA A 95 -7.08 -27.92 -8.36
CA ALA A 95 -6.78 -27.55 -9.74
C ALA A 95 -5.45 -28.12 -10.26
N GLY A 96 -4.64 -28.77 -9.40
CA GLY A 96 -3.43 -29.49 -9.79
C GLY A 96 -2.13 -28.88 -9.25
N TYR A 97 -2.19 -27.80 -8.47
CA TYR A 97 -1.02 -27.28 -7.77
C TYR A 97 -0.67 -28.14 -6.56
N GLY A 98 0.62 -28.46 -6.39
CA GLY A 98 1.12 -29.28 -5.28
C GLY A 98 1.19 -28.49 -3.97
N SER A 99 1.57 -27.21 -4.04
CA SER A 99 1.66 -26.31 -2.90
C SER A 99 1.01 -24.97 -3.21
N VAL A 100 0.38 -24.39 -2.19
CA VAL A 100 -0.35 -23.11 -2.28
C VAL A 100 -0.14 -22.37 -0.97
N LEU A 101 0.11 -21.08 -1.08
CA LEU A 101 0.33 -20.15 0.02
C LEU A 101 -0.56 -18.92 -0.20
N VAL A 102 -1.43 -18.62 0.76
CA VAL A 102 -2.36 -17.48 0.68
C VAL A 102 -2.16 -16.59 1.90
N HIS A 103 -1.91 -15.31 1.67
CA HIS A 103 -1.77 -14.31 2.74
C HIS A 103 -2.63 -13.08 2.52
N GLY A 104 -3.29 -12.64 3.58
CA GLY A 104 -3.87 -11.30 3.64
C GLY A 104 -2.78 -10.24 3.74
N ILE A 105 -2.80 -9.25 2.87
CA ILE A 105 -1.94 -8.08 2.97
C ILE A 105 -2.58 -7.12 3.95
N ARG A 106 -2.04 -7.03 5.16
CA ARG A 106 -2.63 -6.25 6.25
C ARG A 106 -1.93 -4.92 6.43
N HIS A 107 -2.72 -3.85 6.57
CA HIS A 107 -2.21 -2.55 6.98
C HIS A 107 -3.09 -2.00 8.12
N GLY A 108 -2.50 -1.91 9.32
CA GLY A 108 -3.25 -1.58 10.54
C GLY A 108 -4.23 -2.70 10.93
N LYS A 109 -5.52 -2.38 11.02
CA LYS A 109 -6.58 -3.32 11.46
C LYS A 109 -7.41 -3.91 10.30
N ARG A 110 -6.96 -3.75 9.05
CA ARG A 110 -7.71 -4.15 7.85
C ARG A 110 -6.80 -4.81 6.83
N ASP A 111 -7.37 -5.74 6.07
CA ASP A 111 -6.70 -6.28 4.90
C ASP A 111 -6.92 -5.32 3.73
N VAL A 112 -5.83 -4.93 3.07
CA VAL A 112 -5.80 -4.03 1.91
C VAL A 112 -5.58 -4.79 0.60
N GLY A 113 -5.22 -6.06 0.69
CA GLY A 113 -5.15 -6.97 -0.46
C GLY A 113 -5.00 -8.42 -0.03
N LEU A 114 -4.86 -9.29 -1.01
CA LEU A 114 -4.61 -10.72 -0.84
C LEU A 114 -3.53 -11.13 -1.84
N ILE A 115 -2.49 -11.81 -1.37
CA ILE A 115 -1.48 -12.44 -2.21
C ILE A 115 -1.67 -13.95 -2.18
N MET A 116 -1.57 -14.59 -3.34
CA MET A 116 -1.56 -16.03 -3.47
C MET A 116 -0.38 -16.46 -4.33
N LEU A 117 0.37 -17.44 -3.85
CA LEU A 117 1.42 -18.13 -4.60
C LEU A 117 1.05 -19.60 -4.70
N ALA A 118 1.25 -20.20 -5.87
CA ALA A 118 1.08 -21.64 -6.08
C ALA A 118 2.23 -22.23 -6.89
N GLY A 119 2.55 -23.48 -6.59
CA GLY A 119 3.59 -24.25 -7.25
C GLY A 119 3.16 -25.68 -7.50
N PHE A 120 3.63 -26.30 -8.58
CA PHE A 120 3.37 -27.71 -8.90
C PHE A 120 4.12 -28.66 -7.96
N ASP A 121 5.23 -28.22 -7.36
CA ASP A 121 5.96 -28.99 -6.36
C ASP A 121 5.21 -28.95 -5.00
N PRO A 122 4.87 -30.11 -4.40
CA PRO A 122 4.18 -30.21 -3.11
C PRO A 122 4.89 -29.56 -1.91
N HIS A 123 6.20 -29.36 -1.98
CA HIS A 123 7.00 -28.85 -0.87
C HIS A 123 7.69 -27.52 -1.20
N ARG A 124 7.14 -26.77 -2.16
CA ARG A 124 7.77 -25.53 -2.64
C ARG A 124 7.80 -24.41 -1.60
N PHE A 125 6.74 -24.24 -0.80
CA PHE A 125 6.66 -23.16 0.16
C PHE A 125 6.92 -23.71 1.57
N ASP A 126 8.17 -23.58 2.03
CA ASP A 126 8.56 -23.87 3.39
C ASP A 126 8.49 -22.62 4.29
N ALA A 127 8.91 -22.76 5.55
CA ALA A 127 8.85 -21.67 6.53
C ALA A 127 9.77 -20.49 6.20
N GLU A 128 10.88 -20.72 5.48
CA GLU A 128 11.80 -19.66 5.08
C GLU A 128 11.18 -18.81 3.97
N LEU A 129 10.59 -19.46 2.97
CA LEU A 129 9.88 -18.76 1.89
C LEU A 129 8.61 -18.06 2.38
N ASP A 130 7.87 -18.67 3.32
CA ASP A 130 6.76 -18.02 4.00
C ASP A 130 7.19 -16.70 4.67
N GLN A 131 8.34 -16.72 5.36
CA GLN A 131 8.92 -15.51 5.97
C GLN A 131 9.36 -14.47 4.93
N ALA A 132 9.91 -14.89 3.80
CA ALA A 132 10.28 -13.99 2.70
C ALA A 132 9.04 -13.29 2.11
N VAL A 133 7.96 -14.04 1.90
CA VAL A 133 6.66 -13.49 1.45
C VAL A 133 6.10 -12.52 2.49
N GLY A 134 6.15 -12.87 3.78
CA GLY A 134 5.77 -11.96 4.88
C GLY A 134 6.55 -10.65 4.85
N SER A 135 7.86 -10.69 4.57
CA SER A 135 8.70 -9.50 4.44
C SER A 135 8.32 -8.64 3.23
N THR A 136 7.96 -9.26 2.11
CA THR A 136 7.41 -8.53 0.95
C THR A 136 6.07 -7.87 1.29
N ILE A 137 5.19 -8.58 1.99
CA ILE A 137 3.89 -8.07 2.44
C ILE A 137 4.08 -6.79 3.28
N GLU A 138 5.03 -6.78 4.21
CA GLU A 138 5.33 -5.59 5.03
C GLU A 138 5.69 -4.35 4.20
N VAL A 139 6.37 -4.53 3.07
CA VAL A 139 6.79 -3.45 2.18
C VAL A 139 5.63 -2.97 1.30
N ILE A 140 4.84 -3.88 0.74
CA ILE A 140 3.76 -3.52 -0.19
C ILE A 140 2.49 -3.05 0.52
N ALA A 141 2.24 -3.49 1.75
CA ALA A 141 1.06 -3.13 2.53
C ALA A 141 0.80 -1.61 2.62
N PRO A 142 1.78 -0.74 2.99
CA PRO A 142 1.54 0.71 3.03
C PRO A 142 1.24 1.32 1.65
N MET A 143 1.84 0.79 0.58
CA MET A 143 1.56 1.25 -0.78
C MET A 143 0.14 0.91 -1.21
N LEU A 144 -0.30 -0.34 -1.01
CA LEU A 144 -1.68 -0.76 -1.31
C LEU A 144 -2.71 -0.06 -0.41
N ALA A 145 -2.37 0.19 0.85
CA ALA A 145 -3.19 1.02 1.73
C ALA A 145 -3.35 2.46 1.22
N ARG A 146 -2.35 3.02 0.53
CA ARG A 146 -2.47 4.34 -0.11
C ARG A 146 -3.40 4.27 -1.32
N VAL A 147 -3.17 3.31 -2.22
CA VAL A 147 -3.99 3.11 -3.44
C VAL A 147 -5.47 3.01 -3.09
N THR A 148 -5.81 2.23 -2.06
CA THR A 148 -7.19 2.03 -1.59
C THR A 148 -7.82 3.28 -0.97
N ARG A 149 -7.02 4.22 -0.46
CA ARG A 149 -7.49 5.47 0.15
C ARG A 149 -7.56 6.65 -0.82
N HIS A 150 -6.87 6.60 -1.96
CA HIS A 150 -6.83 7.71 -2.93
C HIS A 150 -8.23 8.03 -3.53
N ASN A 151 -9.23 7.16 -3.32
CA ASN A 151 -10.64 7.40 -3.67
C ASN A 151 -11.50 7.94 -2.50
N GLY A 152 -10.89 8.42 -1.41
CA GLY A 152 -11.58 8.94 -0.23
C GLY A 152 -12.35 10.26 -0.41
N VAL A 153 -12.60 10.73 -1.63
CA VAL A 153 -13.65 11.71 -1.88
C VAL A 153 -14.97 10.95 -1.87
N VAL A 154 -15.53 10.77 -0.68
CA VAL A 154 -16.93 10.41 -0.53
C VAL A 154 -17.73 11.55 -1.14
N GLU A 155 -18.22 11.38 -2.37
CA GLU A 155 -19.34 12.16 -2.87
C GLU A 155 -20.52 11.92 -1.93
N LEU A 156 -20.73 12.84 -0.98
CA LEU A 156 -21.98 13.00 -0.25
C LEU A 156 -23.04 13.47 -1.25
N SER A 157 -23.61 12.56 -2.03
CA SER A 157 -24.72 12.86 -2.93
C SER A 157 -25.79 11.77 -2.89
N ALA A 158 -26.90 12.14 -2.21
CA ALA A 158 -28.25 11.58 -2.24
C ALA A 158 -28.43 10.17 -1.62
N ILE A 159 -29.44 9.89 -0.79
CA ILE A 159 -30.86 10.22 -0.91
C ILE A 159 -31.48 10.24 0.50
N ASP A 160 -32.20 11.30 0.88
CA ASP A 160 -33.54 11.16 1.48
C ASP A 160 -34.34 12.46 1.28
N GLU A 161 -35.43 12.37 0.51
CA GLU A 161 -36.40 13.44 0.29
C GLU A 161 -37.33 13.54 1.49
N GLY A 162 -37.30 14.67 2.20
CA GLY A 162 -38.32 15.07 3.17
C GLY A 162 -38.52 16.59 3.15
N PRO A 163 -39.75 17.11 3.28
CA PRO A 163 -40.07 18.51 3.01
C PRO A 163 -39.52 19.45 4.10
N PRO A 164 -39.33 20.74 3.80
CA PRO A 164 -38.53 21.65 4.63
C PRO A 164 -39.29 22.14 5.86
N PRO A 165 -38.64 22.30 7.02
CA PRO A 165 -39.11 23.21 8.06
C PRO A 165 -38.41 24.56 7.91
N GLU A 166 -39.23 25.60 7.72
CA GLU A 166 -38.88 26.99 7.89
C GLU A 166 -38.30 27.29 9.30
N LEU A 167 -37.36 28.24 9.34
CA LEU A 167 -36.95 29.09 10.47
C LEU A 167 -36.08 28.48 11.60
N ALA A 168 -34.75 28.57 11.44
CA ALA A 168 -33.83 28.85 12.55
C ALA A 168 -32.54 29.52 12.02
N GLY A 169 -32.16 30.65 12.62
CA GLY A 169 -31.14 31.59 12.13
C GLY A 169 -29.69 31.09 12.04
N PRO A 170 -28.77 31.90 11.50
CA PRO A 170 -27.40 31.48 11.21
C PRO A 170 -26.57 31.35 12.50
N PRO A 171 -25.91 30.21 12.78
CA PRO A 171 -24.82 30.20 13.72
C PRO A 171 -23.54 30.72 13.04
N SER A 172 -22.91 31.67 13.72
CA SER A 172 -21.65 32.32 13.42
C SER A 172 -20.52 31.40 12.93
N SER A 173 -19.97 31.72 11.77
CA SER A 173 -18.68 31.21 11.29
C SER A 173 -17.53 31.83 12.09
N GLY A 174 -17.11 31.15 13.17
CA GLY A 174 -15.77 31.31 13.72
C GLY A 174 -14.81 30.37 12.99
N PRO A 175 -13.54 30.75 12.72
CA PRO A 175 -12.58 29.86 12.09
C PRO A 175 -12.29 28.70 13.05
N ARG A 176 -12.74 27.50 12.68
CA ARG A 176 -12.29 26.25 13.30
C ARG A 176 -10.83 26.05 12.91
N VAL A 177 -9.93 26.44 13.80
CA VAL A 177 -8.54 25.97 13.77
C VAL A 177 -8.58 24.50 14.17
N SER A 178 -8.67 23.63 13.16
CA SER A 178 -8.42 22.20 13.34
C SER A 178 -6.98 22.05 13.85
N ARG A 179 -6.81 21.45 15.04
CA ARG A 179 -5.49 21.00 15.47
C ARG A 179 -5.03 19.92 14.48
N PRO A 180 -3.82 20.01 13.92
CA PRO A 180 -3.33 18.97 13.04
C PRO A 180 -3.20 17.68 13.84
N GLY A 181 -3.90 16.65 13.39
CA GLY A 181 -3.66 15.29 13.86
C GLY A 181 -2.42 14.73 13.17
N ASP A 182 -1.81 13.68 13.72
CA ASP A 182 -0.66 12.99 13.11
C ASP A 182 -0.89 12.55 11.65
N PHE A 183 -2.15 12.47 11.21
CA PHE A 183 -2.53 12.21 9.82
C PHE A 183 -2.22 13.36 8.86
N ASP A 184 -2.34 14.62 9.31
CA ASP A 184 -2.04 15.79 8.46
C ASP A 184 -0.53 15.92 8.18
N LEU A 185 0.30 15.41 9.11
CA LEU A 185 1.76 15.40 8.96
C LEU A 185 2.21 14.48 7.83
N LEU A 186 1.67 13.26 7.79
CA LEU A 186 2.05 12.25 6.81
C LEU A 186 1.59 12.63 5.41
N ASP A 187 0.41 13.21 5.28
CA ASP A 187 -0.10 13.72 4.00
C ASP A 187 0.69 14.95 3.55
N ALA A 188 1.05 15.86 4.45
CA ALA A 188 1.93 16.98 4.14
C ALA A 188 3.33 16.52 3.69
N LEU A 189 3.89 15.50 4.35
CA LEU A 189 5.18 14.91 3.97
C LEU A 189 5.10 14.22 2.59
N ALA A 190 4.02 13.47 2.34
CA ALA A 190 3.81 12.79 1.07
C ALA A 190 3.67 13.79 -0.09
N ASN A 191 2.93 14.88 0.11
CA ASN A 191 2.82 15.97 -0.87
C ASN A 191 4.16 16.68 -1.09
N ALA A 192 4.93 16.90 -0.03
CA ALA A 192 6.26 17.50 -0.10
C ALA A 192 7.25 16.63 -0.90
N ILE A 193 7.21 15.31 -0.70
CA ILE A 193 8.05 14.33 -1.42
C ILE A 193 7.63 14.23 -2.89
N GLY A 194 6.32 14.26 -3.18
CA GLY A 194 5.80 14.14 -4.54
C GLY A 194 5.98 15.39 -5.42
N GLY A 195 5.96 16.59 -4.82
CA GLY A 195 6.03 17.86 -5.55
C GLY A 195 7.42 18.49 -5.66
N ALA A 196 8.41 17.99 -4.93
CA ALA A 196 9.72 18.61 -4.87
C ALA A 196 10.60 18.23 -6.07
N GLY A 197 10.85 19.21 -6.96
CA GLY A 197 11.78 19.05 -8.09
C GLY A 197 13.25 19.10 -7.67
N THR A 198 13.56 19.67 -6.50
CA THR A 198 14.92 19.75 -5.95
C THR A 198 14.95 19.40 -4.45
N PRO A 199 16.10 18.94 -3.92
CA PRO A 199 16.30 18.74 -2.49
C PRO A 199 15.92 19.92 -1.59
N ARG A 200 16.12 21.14 -2.09
CA ARG A 200 15.77 22.36 -1.39
C ARG A 200 14.27 22.56 -1.31
N ASP A 201 13.55 22.28 -2.38
CA ASP A 201 12.08 22.39 -2.43
C ASP A 201 11.44 21.36 -1.50
N LEU A 202 12.02 20.17 -1.42
CA LEU A 202 11.61 19.13 -0.47
C LEU A 202 11.74 19.62 0.97
N LEU A 203 12.89 20.17 1.33
CA LEU A 203 13.13 20.68 2.68
C LEU A 203 12.20 21.84 3.05
N LEU A 204 11.91 22.74 2.11
CA LEU A 204 10.96 23.83 2.31
C LEU A 204 9.54 23.31 2.51
N ALA A 205 9.09 22.38 1.67
CA ALA A 205 7.75 21.81 1.76
C ALA A 205 7.55 21.01 3.06
N VAL A 206 8.56 20.23 3.48
CA VAL A 206 8.55 19.54 4.78
C VAL A 206 8.53 20.54 5.93
N SER A 207 9.38 21.58 5.89
CA SER A 207 9.43 22.62 6.92
C SER A 207 8.08 23.30 7.12
N PHE A 208 7.39 23.68 6.03
CA PHE A 208 6.04 24.23 6.12
C PHE A 208 5.02 23.22 6.68
N GLY A 209 5.09 21.95 6.26
CA GLY A 209 4.17 20.91 6.71
C GLY A 209 4.26 20.61 8.21
N ILE A 210 5.47 20.72 8.80
CA ILE A 210 5.69 20.35 10.20
C ILE A 210 5.68 21.56 11.15
N GLN A 211 5.62 22.79 10.62
CA GLN A 211 5.63 24.04 11.40
C GLN A 211 4.51 24.12 12.45
N ALA A 212 3.35 23.55 12.15
CA ALA A 212 2.21 23.53 13.06
C ALA A 212 2.39 22.56 14.25
N LEU A 213 3.28 21.57 14.12
CA LEU A 213 3.52 20.51 15.10
C LEU A 213 4.77 20.78 15.92
N LEU A 214 5.81 21.31 15.29
CA LEU A 214 7.07 21.66 15.94
C LEU A 214 7.48 23.06 15.48
N PRO A 215 7.29 24.11 16.30
CA PRO A 215 7.75 25.45 15.97
C PRO A 215 9.28 25.45 15.80
N HIS A 216 9.75 25.96 14.67
CA HIS A 216 11.16 25.99 14.30
C HIS A 216 11.42 27.17 13.36
N ASP A 217 12.67 27.63 13.31
CA ASP A 217 13.09 28.68 12.38
C ASP A 217 13.70 28.10 11.09
N CYS A 218 14.38 26.95 11.17
CA CYS A 218 14.88 26.21 10.02
C CYS A 218 15.07 24.71 10.34
N TYR A 219 15.06 23.88 9.29
CA TYR A 219 15.49 22.48 9.36
C TYR A 219 16.59 22.19 8.37
N GLU A 220 17.43 21.24 8.76
CA GLU A 220 18.52 20.76 7.92
C GLU A 220 18.58 19.23 7.99
N LEU A 221 18.54 18.58 6.84
CA LEU A 221 18.72 17.14 6.74
C LEU A 221 20.18 16.82 6.43
N LEU A 222 20.80 16.05 7.32
CA LEU A 222 22.16 15.56 7.21
C LEU A 222 22.13 14.09 6.80
N ILE A 223 22.60 13.80 5.60
CA ILE A 223 22.74 12.41 5.13
C ILE A 223 24.20 12.00 5.28
N PRO A 224 24.52 10.99 6.11
CA PRO A 224 25.89 10.47 6.20
C PRO A 224 26.32 9.84 4.87
N ASP A 225 27.60 9.97 4.52
CA ASP A 225 28.20 9.16 3.47
C ASP A 225 28.23 7.67 3.88
N SER A 226 28.53 6.79 2.92
CA SER A 226 28.58 5.33 3.15
C SER A 226 29.58 4.90 4.23
N GLU A 227 30.51 5.77 4.62
CA GLU A 227 31.53 5.53 5.65
C GLU A 227 31.20 6.24 6.98
N GLY A 228 30.10 7.01 7.04
CA GLY A 228 29.68 7.80 8.20
C GLY A 228 30.63 8.95 8.57
N SER A 229 31.57 9.29 7.69
CA SER A 229 32.67 10.23 7.95
C SER A 229 32.35 11.66 7.52
N LYS A 230 31.43 11.82 6.57
CA LYS A 230 30.98 13.11 6.04
C LYS A 230 29.46 13.16 6.01
N PHE A 231 28.92 14.37 6.11
CA PHE A 231 27.47 14.61 6.02
C PHE A 231 27.16 15.51 4.84
N TYR A 232 26.24 15.08 3.98
CA TYR A 232 25.65 15.88 2.93
C TYR A 232 24.53 16.73 3.51
N ARG A 233 24.62 18.05 3.31
CA ARG A 233 23.65 19.04 3.81
C ARG A 233 22.68 19.38 2.68
N LEU A 234 21.48 18.82 2.73
CA LEU A 234 20.50 19.02 1.65
C LEU A 234 19.99 20.46 1.54
N GLY A 235 20.13 21.29 2.59
CA GLY A 235 19.72 22.70 2.58
C GLY A 235 20.68 23.64 1.82
N VAL A 236 21.85 23.16 1.40
CA VAL A 236 22.92 23.98 0.79
C VAL A 236 23.12 23.63 -0.69
N HIS A 237 22.46 22.58 -1.20
CA HIS A 237 22.61 22.11 -2.57
C HIS A 237 21.30 22.27 -3.35
N GLY A 238 21.32 23.22 -4.29
CA GLY A 238 20.33 23.47 -5.33
C GLY A 238 21.04 24.01 -6.56
#